data_AF-A0A813KZA5-F1
#
_entry.id   AF-A0A813KZA5-F1
#
_cell.length_a   1.000
_cell.length_b   1.000
_cell.length_c   1.000
_cell.angle_alpha   90.00
_cell.angle_beta   90.00
_cell.angle_gamma   90.00
#
_symmetry.space_group_name_H-M   'P 1'
#
loop_
_entity.id
_entity.type
_entity.pdbx_description
1 polymer ?
#
loop_
_entity_poly.entity_id
_entity_poly.type
_entity_poly.pdbx_seq_one_letter_code
_entity_poly.pdbx_strand_id
1 'polypeptide(L)'
;MTETTSSPSAIPVAYEANVALLRSDARRILDQYSIPYSLQAKLAVAGYVTVDDLTCRWNTPELARSNGEADLEFSPTHQGWDQRSVDHTCMRLFQAVRQAQAVQTAAADAPSSSGQRGGVALQAGKRASLEENYKKVTGSRPPLQEQGSDVFLSAQFKLCEKGEIGFFHTKQMVSAMPDPLEMAAPVKGLKPVNGFLYQENQEERKSPYSKEQWESVLTIFQTNLLMCVWAFPNNRLFDLEKSDMDSFYKFLLGDGIAKRSPAPELKVLMFAERAAWRKIALHMHEGLSLKTSLDKVMANSLFWTREVYERVSLAQKAVKEDLKGKGKGKAKAEAAAAARARSRTPTPGPAAAGGGKWPAEWADANAKGQQFCKNFHLRTCAIKCGRSHNCPVYKKDGAVCNDGKRHPATCPHS
;
A
#
# COMPACT_ATOMS: atom_id res chain seq x y z
N MET A 1 -25.28 46.53 37.49
CA MET A 1 -25.90 45.46 36.67
C MET A 1 -24.87 44.35 36.56
N THR A 2 -25.19 43.17 37.05
CA THR A 2 -24.29 42.02 37.15
C THR A 2 -24.19 41.31 35.80
N GLU A 3 -23.08 41.48 35.06
CA GLU A 3 -22.83 40.72 33.83
C GLU A 3 -22.35 39.30 34.20
N THR A 4 -23.22 38.33 33.91
CA THR A 4 -23.03 36.89 34.05
C THR A 4 -21.82 36.40 33.24
N THR A 5 -20.92 35.66 33.90
CA THR A 5 -19.69 35.04 33.37
C THR A 5 -19.92 33.80 32.49
N SER A 6 -21.07 33.72 31.83
CA SER A 6 -21.39 32.71 30.83
C SER A 6 -22.10 33.40 29.68
N SER A 7 -21.62 33.22 28.44
CA SER A 7 -22.24 33.80 27.25
C SER A 7 -23.75 33.53 27.25
N PRO A 8 -24.61 34.56 27.39
CA PRO A 8 -26.04 34.37 27.22
C PRO A 8 -26.31 33.90 25.78
N SER A 9 -27.28 33.02 25.59
CA SER A 9 -27.66 32.49 24.26
C SER A 9 -28.10 33.59 23.28
N ALA A 10 -28.29 34.83 23.75
CA ALA A 10 -28.56 36.01 22.96
C ALA A 10 -27.50 37.08 23.24
N ILE A 11 -26.95 37.69 22.18
CA ILE A 11 -25.97 38.77 22.30
C ILE A 11 -26.66 39.99 22.94
N PRO A 12 -26.09 40.62 23.98
CA PRO A 12 -26.62 41.86 24.51
C PRO A 12 -26.66 42.95 23.43
N VAL A 13 -27.76 43.70 23.34
CA VAL A 13 -27.99 44.76 22.32
C VAL A 13 -26.83 45.76 22.26
N ALA A 14 -26.18 46.04 23.39
CA ALA A 14 -25.03 46.95 23.48
C ALA A 14 -23.79 46.50 22.67
N TYR A 15 -23.64 45.20 22.42
CA TYR A 15 -22.48 44.63 21.73
C TYR A 15 -22.84 44.03 20.36
N GLU A 16 -24.11 43.94 20.01
CA GLU A 16 -24.62 43.26 18.82
C GLU A 16 -24.02 43.83 17.52
N ALA A 17 -23.98 45.16 17.38
CA ALA A 17 -23.42 45.81 16.19
C ALA A 17 -21.93 45.52 16.00
N ASN A 18 -21.15 45.48 17.09
CA ASN A 18 -19.71 45.25 17.04
C ASN A 18 -19.37 43.76 16.87
N VAL A 19 -20.10 42.87 17.55
CA VAL A 19 -19.93 41.40 17.40
C VAL A 19 -20.35 40.95 15.99
N ALA A 20 -21.29 41.65 15.34
CA ALA A 20 -21.67 41.38 13.96
C ALA A 20 -20.55 41.65 12.94
N LEU A 21 -19.52 42.43 13.30
CA LEU A 21 -18.34 42.63 12.45
C LEU A 21 -17.43 41.39 12.38
N LEU A 22 -17.52 40.48 13.36
CA LEU A 22 -16.74 39.25 13.36
C LEU A 22 -17.25 38.29 12.28
N ARG A 23 -16.32 37.70 11.53
CA ARG A 23 -16.66 36.61 10.60
C ARG A 23 -17.17 35.39 11.38
N SER A 24 -18.06 34.63 10.75
CA SER A 24 -18.79 33.52 11.40
C SER A 24 -17.88 32.42 11.97
N ASP A 25 -16.71 32.23 11.38
CA ASP A 25 -15.67 31.29 11.80
C ASP A 25 -14.88 31.79 13.02
N ALA A 26 -14.45 33.06 13.01
CA ALA A 26 -13.79 33.71 14.14
C ALA A 26 -14.72 33.79 15.36
N ARG A 27 -15.97 34.20 15.15
CA ARG A 27 -17.00 34.25 16.20
C ARG A 27 -17.25 32.88 16.82
N ARG A 28 -17.36 31.83 16.00
CA ARG A 28 -17.56 30.45 16.48
C ARG A 28 -16.43 30.00 17.42
N ILE A 29 -15.19 30.35 17.12
CA ILE A 29 -14.04 30.02 17.98
C ILE A 29 -14.15 30.77 19.31
N LEU A 30 -14.44 32.07 19.30
CA LEU A 30 -14.59 32.87 20.51
C LEU A 30 -15.76 32.41 21.39
N ASP A 31 -16.89 32.06 20.78
CA ASP A 31 -18.05 31.50 21.48
C ASP A 31 -17.74 30.12 22.08
N GLN A 32 -17.01 29.26 21.36
CA GLN A 32 -16.60 27.93 21.84
C GLN A 32 -15.77 28.00 23.13
N TYR A 33 -14.90 29.00 23.25
CA TYR A 33 -14.10 29.21 24.46
C TYR A 33 -14.75 30.14 25.48
N SER A 34 -16.04 30.46 25.30
CA SER A 34 -16.81 31.30 26.23
C SER A 34 -16.14 32.66 26.51
N ILE A 35 -15.65 33.31 25.45
CA ILE A 35 -15.12 34.67 25.54
C ILE A 35 -16.30 35.65 25.68
N PRO A 36 -16.31 36.54 26.69
CA PRO A 36 -17.39 37.51 26.89
C PRO A 36 -17.62 38.41 25.67
N TYR A 37 -18.89 38.73 25.38
CA TYR A 37 -19.26 39.57 24.23
C TYR A 37 -18.66 40.98 24.27
N SER A 38 -18.40 41.52 25.46
CA SER A 38 -17.69 42.78 25.63
C SER A 38 -16.26 42.73 25.07
N LEU A 39 -15.56 41.60 25.25
CA LEU A 39 -14.22 41.39 24.70
C LEU A 39 -14.26 41.04 23.21
N GLN A 40 -15.25 40.26 22.77
CA GLN A 40 -15.47 40.00 21.35
C GLN A 40 -15.72 41.29 20.56
N ALA A 41 -16.53 42.21 21.12
CA ALA A 41 -16.77 43.52 20.53
C ALA A 41 -15.49 44.37 20.44
N LYS A 42 -14.66 44.38 21.49
CA LYS A 42 -13.37 45.07 21.49
C LYS A 42 -12.40 44.51 20.44
N LEU A 43 -12.31 43.19 20.31
CA LEU A 43 -11.53 42.53 19.26
C LEU A 43 -12.00 42.95 17.86
N ALA A 44 -13.30 42.97 17.64
CA ALA A 44 -13.89 43.36 16.36
C ALA A 44 -13.60 44.82 16.00
N VAL A 45 -13.73 45.75 16.97
CA VAL A 45 -13.42 47.17 16.80
C VAL A 45 -11.92 47.40 16.56
N ALA A 46 -11.06 46.61 17.20
CA ALA A 46 -9.61 46.64 16.96
C ALA A 46 -9.19 45.97 15.63
N GLY A 47 -10.15 45.52 14.81
CA GLY A 47 -9.90 44.97 13.48
C GLY A 47 -9.64 43.46 13.44
N TYR A 48 -9.75 42.76 14.57
CA TYR A 48 -9.57 41.30 14.66
C TYR A 48 -10.85 40.56 14.28
N VAL A 49 -11.22 40.66 13.01
CA VAL A 49 -12.50 40.16 12.50
C VAL A 49 -12.43 38.77 11.89
N THR A 50 -11.23 38.27 11.58
CA THR A 50 -11.01 36.96 10.94
C THR A 50 -10.22 35.98 11.81
N VAL A 51 -10.22 34.70 11.43
CA VAL A 51 -9.40 33.66 12.10
C VAL A 51 -7.92 33.98 11.98
N ASP A 52 -7.46 34.50 10.83
CA ASP A 52 -6.07 34.87 10.60
C ASP A 52 -5.65 36.02 11.52
N ASP A 53 -6.50 37.02 11.72
CA ASP A 53 -6.19 38.15 12.62
C ASP A 53 -6.03 37.67 14.07
N LEU A 54 -6.82 36.67 14.49
CA LEU A 54 -6.71 36.05 15.82
C LEU A 54 -5.41 35.27 16.02
N THR A 55 -4.81 34.72 14.95
CA THR A 55 -3.57 33.92 15.07
C THR A 55 -2.33 34.71 15.48
N CYS A 56 -2.35 36.03 15.26
CA CYS A 56 -1.21 36.94 15.40
C CYS A 56 -0.96 37.45 16.82
N ARG A 57 -1.79 37.10 17.82
CA ARG A 57 -1.68 37.57 19.21
C ARG A 57 -1.57 36.44 20.21
N TRP A 58 -0.87 36.68 21.32
CA TRP A 58 -0.79 35.79 22.50
C TRP A 58 -0.51 34.31 22.17
N ASN A 59 0.50 34.06 21.35
CA ASN A 59 0.90 32.72 20.93
C ASN A 59 1.48 31.85 22.06
N THR A 60 1.75 32.43 23.23
CA THR A 60 2.13 31.71 24.45
C THR A 60 1.22 32.09 25.62
N PRO A 61 1.03 31.18 26.60
CA PRO A 61 0.22 31.47 27.78
C PRO A 61 0.80 32.62 28.62
N GLU A 62 2.11 32.84 28.58
CA GLU A 62 2.78 33.96 29.25
C GLU A 62 2.42 35.30 28.61
N LEU A 63 2.46 35.38 27.27
CA LEU A 63 2.07 36.58 26.52
C LEU A 63 0.57 36.90 26.68
N ALA A 64 -0.27 35.87 26.74
CA ALA A 64 -1.70 36.02 27.00
C ALA A 64 -1.96 36.67 28.36
N ARG A 65 -1.21 36.28 29.39
CA ARG A 65 -1.33 36.84 30.74
C ARG A 65 -0.71 38.22 30.89
N SER A 66 0.42 38.48 30.22
CA SER A 66 1.12 39.77 30.35
C SER A 66 0.47 40.89 29.53
N ASN A 67 -0.08 40.56 28.36
CA ASN A 67 -0.55 41.57 27.40
C ASN A 67 -2.08 41.54 27.24
N GLY A 68 -2.74 40.40 27.50
CA GLY A 68 -4.19 40.24 27.31
C GLY A 68 -5.02 41.28 28.05
N GLU A 69 -4.71 41.49 29.33
CA GLU A 69 -5.37 42.48 30.18
C GLU A 69 -5.24 43.91 29.65
N ALA A 70 -4.01 44.32 29.30
CA ALA A 70 -3.71 45.69 28.86
C ALA A 70 -4.31 45.99 27.49
N ASP A 71 -4.24 45.03 26.57
CA ASP A 71 -4.65 45.20 25.19
C ASP A 71 -6.17 45.23 24.98
N LEU A 72 -6.92 44.53 25.83
CA LEU A 72 -8.39 44.50 25.78
C LEU A 72 -9.03 45.25 26.96
N GLU A 73 -8.21 45.93 27.77
CA GLU A 73 -8.61 46.77 28.91
C GLU A 73 -9.62 46.07 29.83
N PHE A 74 -9.27 44.86 30.31
CA PHE A 74 -10.05 44.14 31.32
C PHE A 74 -9.19 43.89 32.58
N SER A 75 -9.00 44.96 33.35
CA SER A 75 -8.20 44.94 34.58
C SER A 75 -9.04 44.60 35.82
N PRO A 76 -8.46 44.04 36.89
CA PRO A 76 -9.12 43.88 38.20
C PRO A 76 -9.61 45.21 38.81
N THR A 77 -9.15 46.34 38.28
CA THR A 77 -9.57 47.69 38.67
C THR A 77 -10.86 48.16 37.97
N HIS A 78 -11.32 47.45 36.93
CA HIS A 78 -12.60 47.71 36.26
C HIS A 78 -13.76 46.96 36.93
N GLN A 79 -14.94 47.58 36.99
CA GLN A 79 -16.12 47.00 37.64
C GLN A 79 -16.47 45.63 37.05
N GLY A 80 -16.48 44.59 37.90
CA GLY A 80 -16.91 43.23 37.55
C GLY A 80 -15.79 42.21 37.31
N TRP A 81 -14.53 42.60 37.40
CA TRP A 81 -13.37 41.72 37.20
C TRP A 81 -12.57 41.54 38.50
N ASP A 82 -12.27 40.29 38.84
CA ASP A 82 -11.30 39.92 39.88
C ASP A 82 -10.05 39.30 39.24
N GLN A 83 -8.91 39.28 39.94
CA GLN A 83 -7.65 38.75 39.37
C GLN A 83 -7.83 37.33 38.80
N ARG A 84 -8.68 36.52 39.45
CA ARG A 84 -8.96 35.15 39.04
C ARG A 84 -9.74 35.07 37.73
N SER A 85 -10.73 35.93 37.50
CA SER A 85 -11.47 35.99 36.23
C SER A 85 -10.63 36.58 35.11
N VAL A 86 -9.73 37.51 35.41
CA VAL A 86 -8.75 38.03 34.44
C VAL A 86 -7.83 36.90 33.97
N ASP A 87 -7.17 36.20 34.91
CA ASP A 87 -6.26 35.09 34.58
C ASP A 87 -6.95 33.97 33.78
N HIS A 88 -8.19 33.65 34.17
CA HIS A 88 -9.01 32.64 33.50
C HIS A 88 -9.41 33.06 32.09
N THR A 89 -9.72 34.34 31.89
CA THR A 89 -10.10 34.90 30.59
C THR A 89 -8.89 35.00 29.66
N CYS A 90 -7.73 35.43 30.16
CA CYS A 90 -6.47 35.38 29.43
C CYS A 90 -6.16 33.95 28.93
N MET A 91 -6.44 32.93 29.74
CA MET A 91 -6.20 31.54 29.35
C MET A 91 -7.19 31.03 28.30
N ARG A 92 -8.45 31.46 28.36
CA ARG A 92 -9.45 31.16 27.31
C ARG A 92 -9.11 31.87 26.00
N LEU A 93 -8.63 33.11 26.05
CA LEU A 93 -8.14 33.84 24.88
C LEU A 93 -6.98 33.09 24.22
N PHE A 94 -6.01 32.62 25.01
CA PHE A 94 -4.92 31.77 24.51
C PHE A 94 -5.43 30.49 23.84
N GLN A 95 -6.40 29.80 24.45
CA GLN A 95 -6.98 28.59 23.87
C GLN A 95 -7.71 28.86 22.55
N ALA A 96 -8.42 29.99 22.44
CA ALA A 96 -9.06 30.44 21.21
C ALA A 96 -8.04 30.74 20.11
N VAL A 97 -6.94 31.43 20.44
CA VAL A 97 -5.81 31.69 19.51
C VAL A 97 -5.19 30.38 19.03
N ARG A 98 -4.91 29.44 19.94
CA ARG A 98 -4.34 28.14 19.55
C ARG A 98 -5.26 27.35 18.63
N GLN A 99 -6.56 27.42 18.85
CA GLN A 99 -7.54 26.80 17.96
C GLN A 99 -7.57 27.49 16.59
N ALA A 100 -7.47 28.82 16.54
CA ALA A 100 -7.36 29.56 15.29
C ALA A 100 -6.10 29.16 14.51
N GLN A 101 -4.95 29.02 15.19
CA GLN A 101 -3.70 28.53 14.60
C GLN A 101 -3.83 27.09 14.09
N ALA A 102 -4.50 26.21 14.83
CA ALA A 102 -4.75 24.83 14.39
C ALA A 102 -5.67 24.77 13.17
N VAL A 103 -6.65 25.67 13.06
CA VAL A 103 -7.51 25.82 11.89
C VAL A 103 -6.71 26.35 10.69
N GLN A 104 -5.79 27.29 10.90
CA GLN A 104 -4.94 27.85 9.86
C GLN A 104 -3.90 26.82 9.35
N THR A 105 -3.25 26.06 10.23
CA THR A 105 -2.33 25.00 9.82
C THR A 105 -3.06 23.86 9.13
N ALA A 106 -4.25 23.47 9.61
CA ALA A 106 -5.11 22.52 8.92
C ALA A 106 -5.60 23.03 7.55
N ALA A 107 -5.77 24.34 7.38
CA ALA A 107 -6.11 24.95 6.08
C ALA A 107 -4.89 25.06 5.15
N ALA A 108 -3.68 25.24 5.69
CA ALA A 108 -2.43 25.27 4.93
C ALA A 108 -1.99 23.86 4.45
N ASP A 109 -2.27 22.83 5.25
CA ASP A 109 -2.05 21.41 4.89
C ASP A 109 -3.21 20.81 4.08
N ALA A 110 -4.31 21.55 3.89
CA ALA A 110 -5.41 21.14 3.03
C ALA A 110 -5.22 21.68 1.59
N PRO A 111 -5.30 20.83 0.55
CA PRO A 111 -5.37 21.33 -0.81
C PRO A 111 -6.65 22.17 -0.96
N SER A 112 -6.46 23.40 -1.47
CA SER A 112 -7.47 24.44 -1.60
C SER A 112 -8.82 23.89 -2.09
N SER A 113 -9.84 23.93 -1.24
CA SER A 113 -11.23 23.70 -1.62
C SER A 113 -12.07 24.89 -1.15
N SER A 114 -12.46 25.72 -2.12
CA SER A 114 -13.44 26.79 -1.93
C SER A 114 -14.80 26.18 -1.59
N GLY A 115 -15.42 26.75 -0.54
CA GLY A 115 -16.53 26.11 0.15
C GLY A 115 -17.90 26.23 -0.53
N GLN A 116 -18.76 25.26 -0.21
CA GLN A 116 -20.19 25.50 0.03
C GLN A 116 -20.76 24.41 0.95
N ARG A 117 -21.64 24.82 1.86
CA ARG A 117 -22.26 24.04 2.95
C ARG A 117 -23.20 22.94 2.44
N GLY A 118 -23.37 21.89 3.25
CA GLY A 118 -24.65 21.19 3.36
C GLY A 118 -24.84 19.94 2.51
N GLY A 119 -23.82 19.10 2.42
CA GLY A 119 -23.92 17.70 2.00
C GLY A 119 -22.74 16.98 2.61
N VAL A 120 -22.86 15.69 2.92
CA VAL A 120 -21.68 14.86 3.19
C VAL A 120 -20.84 14.90 1.92
N ALA A 121 -19.90 15.84 1.84
CA ALA A 121 -19.02 15.99 0.70
C ALA A 121 -18.14 14.74 0.71
N LEU A 122 -18.46 13.80 -0.18
CA LEU A 122 -17.70 12.60 -0.40
C LEU A 122 -16.28 13.03 -0.79
N GLN A 123 -15.33 12.94 0.15
CA GLN A 123 -13.92 13.25 -0.09
C GLN A 123 -13.45 12.48 -1.33
N ALA A 124 -12.90 13.19 -2.30
CA ALA A 124 -12.34 12.59 -3.51
C ALA A 124 -11.32 11.51 -3.11
N GLY A 125 -11.41 10.34 -3.74
CA GLY A 125 -10.54 9.21 -3.45
C GLY A 125 -10.90 8.35 -2.23
N LYS A 126 -11.94 8.69 -1.47
CA LYS A 126 -12.49 7.78 -0.45
C LYS A 126 -13.46 6.77 -1.08
N ARG A 127 -13.52 5.54 -0.52
CA ARG A 127 -14.38 4.44 -1.01
C ARG A 127 -15.80 4.88 -1.32
N ALA A 128 -16.47 5.55 -0.39
CA ALA A 128 -17.85 6.00 -0.58
C ALA A 128 -18.03 6.94 -1.80
N SER A 129 -17.03 7.78 -2.11
CA SER A 129 -17.02 8.63 -3.30
C SER A 129 -16.90 7.80 -4.58
N LEU A 130 -15.97 6.84 -4.57
CA LEU A 130 -15.70 5.96 -5.70
C LEU A 130 -16.87 5.00 -5.99
N GLU A 131 -17.52 4.47 -4.95
CA GLU A 131 -18.72 3.65 -5.07
C GLU A 131 -19.88 4.43 -5.70
N GLU A 132 -20.05 5.71 -5.35
CA GLU A 132 -21.11 6.54 -5.92
C GLU A 132 -20.85 6.81 -7.41
N ASN A 133 -19.60 7.04 -7.81
CA ASN A 133 -19.23 7.17 -9.22
C ASN A 133 -19.45 5.85 -9.99
N TYR A 134 -19.10 4.71 -9.39
CA TYR A 134 -19.40 3.40 -9.96
C TYR A 134 -20.90 3.20 -10.16
N LYS A 135 -21.70 3.50 -9.12
CA LYS A 135 -23.16 3.38 -9.15
C LYS A 135 -23.80 4.27 -10.22
N LYS A 136 -23.28 5.47 -10.47
CA LYS A 136 -23.79 6.35 -11.54
C LYS A 136 -23.68 5.69 -12.92
N VAL A 137 -22.64 4.89 -13.15
CA VAL A 137 -22.38 4.23 -14.44
C VAL A 137 -23.10 2.88 -14.55
N THR A 138 -23.10 2.08 -13.48
CA THR A 138 -23.61 0.70 -13.51
C THR A 138 -25.01 0.52 -12.92
N GLY A 139 -25.54 1.55 -12.24
CA GLY A 139 -26.83 1.52 -11.55
C GLY A 139 -26.78 0.87 -10.15
N SER A 140 -25.72 0.15 -9.79
CA SER A 140 -25.60 -0.55 -8.51
C SER A 140 -24.22 -0.35 -7.87
N ARG A 141 -24.13 -0.54 -6.55
CA ARG A 141 -22.84 -0.55 -5.85
C ARG A 141 -22.19 -1.93 -5.97
N PRO A 142 -20.88 -2.01 -6.19
CA PRO A 142 -20.20 -3.30 -6.26
C PRO A 142 -20.19 -3.96 -4.87
N PRO A 143 -20.35 -5.29 -4.75
CA PRO A 143 -20.24 -6.02 -3.49
C PRO A 143 -18.91 -5.77 -2.80
N LEU A 144 -18.90 -5.64 -1.48
CA LEU A 144 -17.69 -5.26 -0.73
C LEU A 144 -16.56 -6.30 -0.87
N GLN A 145 -16.92 -7.59 -1.01
CA GLN A 145 -15.98 -8.69 -1.24
C GLN A 145 -15.26 -8.58 -2.59
N GLU A 146 -15.89 -7.94 -3.58
CA GLU A 146 -15.35 -7.71 -4.91
C GLU A 146 -14.64 -6.36 -5.03
N GLN A 147 -14.58 -5.57 -3.96
CA GLN A 147 -13.82 -4.32 -3.94
C GLN A 147 -12.43 -4.54 -3.35
N GLY A 148 -11.45 -3.74 -3.79
CA GLY A 148 -10.12 -3.73 -3.18
C GLY A 148 -10.15 -3.17 -1.75
N SER A 149 -9.18 -3.55 -0.90
CA SER A 149 -8.98 -2.97 0.44
C SER A 149 -8.71 -1.48 0.37
N ASP A 150 -8.88 -0.73 1.46
CA ASP A 150 -8.67 0.73 1.45
C ASP A 150 -7.23 1.09 1.06
N VAL A 151 -6.24 0.25 1.44
CA VAL A 151 -4.84 0.40 1.04
C VAL A 151 -4.68 0.23 -0.46
N PHE A 152 -5.23 -0.85 -1.01
CA PHE A 152 -5.15 -1.15 -2.45
C PHE A 152 -5.90 -0.11 -3.31
N LEU A 153 -7.11 0.26 -2.88
CA LEU A 153 -7.93 1.29 -3.53
C LEU A 153 -7.24 2.65 -3.51
N SER A 154 -6.68 3.05 -2.37
CA SER A 154 -5.93 4.31 -2.26
C SER A 154 -4.67 4.33 -3.13
N ALA A 155 -3.96 3.20 -3.23
CA ALA A 155 -2.77 3.08 -4.07
C ALA A 155 -3.11 3.21 -5.56
N GLN A 156 -4.18 2.55 -6.03
CA GLN A 156 -4.65 2.67 -7.40
C GLN A 156 -5.16 4.09 -7.69
N PHE A 157 -5.93 4.69 -6.78
CA PHE A 157 -6.46 6.04 -6.95
C PHE A 157 -5.35 7.08 -7.13
N LYS A 158 -4.28 7.02 -6.31
CA LYS A 158 -3.12 7.92 -6.42
C LYS A 158 -2.38 7.79 -7.75
N LEU A 159 -2.42 6.62 -8.39
CA LEU A 159 -1.85 6.42 -9.73
C LEU A 159 -2.78 6.98 -10.79
N CYS A 160 -4.08 6.78 -10.65
CA CYS A 160 -5.08 7.37 -11.54
C CYS A 160 -5.05 8.91 -11.50
N GLU A 161 -4.80 9.51 -10.34
CA GLU A 161 -4.60 10.96 -10.20
C GLU A 161 -3.44 11.50 -11.06
N LYS A 162 -2.40 10.67 -11.28
CA LYS A 162 -1.28 10.98 -12.16
C LYS A 162 -1.54 10.64 -13.64
N GLY A 163 -2.73 10.12 -13.95
CA GLY A 163 -3.08 9.64 -15.29
C GLY A 163 -2.53 8.26 -15.64
N GLU A 164 -2.08 7.49 -14.64
CA GLU A 164 -1.52 6.16 -14.83
C GLU A 164 -2.46 5.07 -14.26
N ILE A 165 -2.25 3.82 -14.68
CA ILE A 165 -2.86 2.65 -14.02
C ILE A 165 -1.81 1.92 -13.19
N GLY A 166 -2.20 1.40 -12.03
CA GLY A 166 -1.25 0.69 -11.20
C GLY A 166 -0.93 -0.73 -11.67
N PHE A 167 0.36 -1.02 -11.71
CA PHE A 167 0.86 -2.37 -11.91
C PHE A 167 1.05 -3.05 -10.54
N PHE A 168 0.02 -3.78 -10.13
CA PHE A 168 0.00 -4.50 -8.85
C PHE A 168 0.28 -5.99 -9.03
N HIS A 169 1.02 -6.57 -8.08
CA HIS A 169 1.16 -8.01 -7.95
C HIS A 169 -0.12 -8.63 -7.39
N THR A 170 -0.40 -9.88 -7.74
CA THR A 170 -1.58 -10.62 -7.24
C THR A 170 -1.68 -10.61 -5.71
N LYS A 171 -0.54 -10.62 -5.00
CA LYS A 171 -0.50 -10.56 -3.54
C LYS A 171 -0.99 -9.23 -2.95
N GLN A 172 -0.96 -8.15 -3.72
CA GLN A 172 -1.38 -6.81 -3.29
C GLN A 172 -2.88 -6.56 -3.58
N MET A 173 -3.53 -7.45 -4.35
CA MET A 173 -4.95 -7.37 -4.68
C MET A 173 -5.79 -7.99 -3.57
N VAL A 174 -5.80 -7.31 -2.43
CA VAL A 174 -6.53 -7.70 -1.23
C VAL A 174 -7.95 -7.15 -1.32
N SER A 175 -8.95 -7.96 -0.95
CA SER A 175 -10.36 -7.53 -0.88
C SER A 175 -10.59 -6.58 0.29
N ALA A 176 -11.63 -5.75 0.24
CA ALA A 176 -12.09 -4.98 1.40
C ALA A 176 -12.64 -5.88 2.52
N MET A 177 -13.09 -7.08 2.18
CA MET A 177 -13.48 -8.13 3.11
C MET A 177 -12.64 -9.39 2.83
N PRO A 178 -11.36 -9.39 3.22
CA PRO A 178 -10.49 -10.52 2.92
C PRO A 178 -10.89 -11.74 3.75
N ASP A 179 -10.88 -12.93 3.11
CA ASP A 179 -10.97 -14.19 3.84
C ASP A 179 -9.69 -14.38 4.67
N PRO A 180 -9.77 -14.53 6.00
CA PRO A 180 -8.60 -14.76 6.85
C PRO A 180 -7.72 -15.94 6.41
N LEU A 181 -8.30 -16.97 5.78
CA LEU A 181 -7.57 -18.12 5.27
C LEU A 181 -6.73 -17.77 4.04
N GLU A 182 -7.13 -16.78 3.26
CA GLU A 182 -6.44 -16.30 2.07
C GLU A 182 -5.41 -15.21 2.35
N MET A 183 -5.40 -14.64 3.55
CA MET A 183 -4.43 -13.62 3.96
C MET A 183 -3.05 -14.23 4.25
N ALA A 184 -2.00 -13.52 3.84
CA ALA A 184 -0.64 -13.83 4.26
C ALA A 184 -0.38 -13.27 5.67
N ALA A 185 0.66 -13.78 6.34
CA ALA A 185 1.09 -13.20 7.60
C ALA A 185 1.48 -11.73 7.38
N PRO A 186 1.10 -10.80 8.28
CA PRO A 186 1.38 -9.38 8.11
C PRO A 186 2.90 -9.16 8.00
N VAL A 187 3.33 -8.64 6.86
CA VAL A 187 4.73 -8.28 6.64
C VAL A 187 4.90 -6.84 7.10
N LYS A 188 5.77 -6.64 8.10
CA LYS A 188 6.16 -5.31 8.56
C LYS A 188 7.14 -4.72 7.55
N GLY A 189 6.64 -3.84 6.69
CA GLY A 189 7.47 -3.04 5.79
C GLY A 189 8.06 -1.84 6.55
N LEU A 190 9.28 -1.44 6.21
CA LEU A 190 9.85 -0.18 6.66
C LEU A 190 9.80 0.81 5.51
N LYS A 191 9.05 1.90 5.70
CA LYS A 191 8.95 2.97 4.72
C LYS A 191 9.77 4.17 5.20
N PRO A 192 10.82 4.58 4.47
CA PRO A 192 11.52 5.82 4.80
C PRO A 192 10.63 7.00 4.43
N VAL A 193 10.28 7.82 5.42
CA VAL A 193 9.63 9.11 5.22
C VAL A 193 10.46 10.14 5.96
N ASN A 194 11.03 11.11 5.23
CA ASN A 194 11.88 12.18 5.77
C ASN A 194 13.03 11.68 6.67
N GLY A 195 13.69 10.58 6.29
CA GLY A 195 14.80 9.99 7.06
C GLY A 195 14.39 9.12 8.24
N PHE A 196 13.10 9.04 8.58
CA PHE A 196 12.57 8.16 9.61
C PHE A 196 11.94 6.90 8.98
N LEU A 197 12.21 5.74 9.57
CA LEU A 197 11.64 4.45 9.12
C LEU A 197 10.32 4.20 9.86
N TYR A 198 9.21 4.27 9.13
CA TYR A 198 7.90 3.92 9.64
C TYR A 198 7.60 2.46 9.38
N GLN A 199 7.09 1.76 10.40
CA GLN A 199 6.63 0.38 10.27
C GLN A 199 5.21 0.39 9.69
N GLU A 200 5.07 0.03 8.42
CA GLU A 200 3.78 -0.09 7.73
C GLU A 200 3.45 -1.57 7.61
N ASN A 201 2.28 -1.98 8.08
CA ASN A 201 1.80 -3.34 7.85
C ASN A 201 1.38 -3.44 6.38
N GLN A 202 2.14 -4.20 5.59
CA GLN A 202 1.71 -4.51 4.23
C GLN A 202 0.63 -5.58 4.28
N GLU A 203 -0.55 -5.22 3.79
CA GLU A 203 -1.64 -6.15 3.53
C GLU A 203 -1.26 -6.99 2.30
N GLU A 204 -0.89 -8.25 2.54
CA GLU A 204 -0.66 -9.22 1.47
C GLU A 204 -1.63 -10.40 1.60
N ARG A 205 -2.08 -10.90 0.45
CA ARG A 205 -2.74 -12.19 0.34
C ARG A 205 -1.78 -13.29 -0.09
N LYS A 206 -2.15 -14.53 0.20
CA LYS A 206 -1.53 -15.73 -0.36
C LYS A 206 -1.78 -15.77 -1.87
N SER A 207 -0.85 -16.40 -2.59
CA SER A 207 -1.05 -16.66 -4.02
C SER A 207 -2.26 -17.59 -4.20
N PRO A 208 -3.18 -17.28 -5.13
CA PRO A 208 -4.25 -18.19 -5.50
C PRO A 208 -3.71 -19.57 -5.85
N TYR A 209 -4.38 -20.61 -5.35
CA TYR A 209 -4.05 -22.01 -5.64
C TYR A 209 -5.11 -22.70 -6.50
N SER A 210 -6.29 -22.10 -6.66
CA SER A 210 -7.36 -22.55 -7.55
C SER A 210 -7.73 -21.50 -8.60
N LYS A 211 -8.42 -21.92 -9.67
CA LYS A 211 -8.89 -21.01 -10.72
C LYS A 211 -9.97 -20.08 -10.20
N GLU A 212 -10.86 -20.58 -9.35
CA GLU A 212 -11.97 -19.83 -8.74
C GLU A 212 -11.43 -18.71 -7.84
N GLN A 213 -10.43 -19.02 -7.02
CA GLN A 213 -9.75 -18.00 -6.23
C GLN A 213 -9.06 -16.96 -7.10
N TRP A 214 -8.46 -17.39 -8.21
CA TRP A 214 -7.82 -16.48 -9.15
C TRP A 214 -8.82 -15.54 -9.82
N GLU A 215 -9.95 -16.07 -10.30
CA GLU A 215 -11.05 -15.30 -10.88
C GLU A 215 -11.60 -14.27 -9.88
N SER A 216 -11.77 -14.64 -8.62
CA SER A 216 -12.12 -13.69 -7.55
C SER A 216 -11.11 -12.53 -7.44
N VAL A 217 -9.80 -12.81 -7.55
CA VAL A 217 -8.77 -11.75 -7.58
C VAL A 217 -8.94 -10.84 -8.78
N LEU A 218 -9.23 -11.40 -9.95
CA LEU A 218 -9.42 -10.62 -11.17
C LEU A 218 -10.63 -9.71 -11.04
N THR A 219 -11.73 -10.19 -10.47
CA THR A 219 -12.92 -9.38 -10.18
C THR A 219 -12.58 -8.24 -9.22
N ILE A 220 -11.81 -8.51 -8.15
CA ILE A 220 -11.35 -7.48 -7.21
C ILE A 220 -10.53 -6.40 -7.93
N PHE A 221 -9.58 -6.82 -8.78
CA PHE A 221 -8.76 -5.90 -9.55
C PHE A 221 -9.60 -5.07 -10.54
N GLN A 222 -10.49 -5.72 -11.29
CA GLN A 222 -11.40 -5.09 -12.24
C GLN A 222 -12.26 -4.03 -11.58
N THR A 223 -12.96 -4.38 -10.51
CA THR A 223 -13.85 -3.48 -9.77
C THR A 223 -13.06 -2.31 -9.19
N ASN A 224 -11.90 -2.58 -8.57
CA ASN A 224 -11.04 -1.55 -8.01
C ASN A 224 -10.56 -0.56 -9.08
N LEU A 225 -10.14 -1.06 -10.25
CA LEU A 225 -9.72 -0.22 -11.37
C LEU A 225 -10.87 0.65 -11.90
N LEU A 226 -12.05 0.06 -12.14
CA LEU A 226 -13.22 0.79 -12.64
C LEU A 226 -13.66 1.89 -11.66
N MET A 227 -13.71 1.57 -10.36
CA MET A 227 -14.00 2.54 -9.31
C MET A 227 -13.04 3.74 -9.33
N CYS A 228 -11.75 3.52 -9.55
CA CYS A 228 -10.76 4.59 -9.62
C CYS A 228 -10.80 5.37 -10.94
N VAL A 229 -10.88 4.68 -12.09
CA VAL A 229 -10.87 5.28 -13.43
C VAL A 229 -12.07 6.22 -13.61
N TRP A 230 -13.26 5.78 -13.20
CA TRP A 230 -14.48 6.59 -13.32
C TRP A 230 -14.56 7.78 -12.35
N ALA A 231 -13.62 7.90 -11.41
CA ALA A 231 -13.47 9.12 -10.63
C ALA A 231 -12.82 10.27 -11.41
N PHE A 232 -12.24 9.99 -12.58
CA PHE A 232 -11.53 10.96 -13.41
C PHE A 232 -12.11 11.04 -14.84
N PRO A 233 -13.38 11.43 -15.01
CA PRO A 233 -14.05 11.44 -16.33
C PRO A 233 -13.42 12.42 -17.34
N ASN A 234 -12.68 13.42 -16.87
CA ASN A 234 -12.00 14.40 -17.73
C ASN A 234 -10.68 13.87 -18.30
N ASN A 235 -10.15 12.74 -17.81
CA ASN A 235 -8.92 12.17 -18.31
C ASN A 235 -9.19 11.34 -19.57
N ARG A 236 -8.71 11.81 -20.72
CA ARG A 236 -8.90 11.15 -22.02
C ARG A 236 -8.23 9.78 -22.13
N LEU A 237 -7.23 9.50 -21.28
CA LEU A 237 -6.58 8.18 -21.23
C LEU A 237 -7.48 7.11 -20.58
N PHE A 238 -8.51 7.54 -19.84
CA PHE A 238 -9.43 6.70 -19.06
C PHE A 238 -10.79 6.52 -19.76
N ASP A 239 -10.76 6.24 -21.05
CA ASP A 239 -11.92 6.03 -21.93
C ASP A 239 -12.50 4.61 -21.84
N LEU A 240 -12.73 4.13 -20.61
CA LEU A 240 -13.07 2.74 -20.37
C LEU A 240 -14.53 2.55 -19.96
N GLU A 241 -15.27 1.73 -20.71
CA GLU A 241 -16.59 1.24 -20.31
C GLU A 241 -16.50 -0.11 -19.56
N LYS A 242 -17.56 -0.46 -18.82
CA LYS A 242 -17.62 -1.76 -18.14
C LYS A 242 -17.57 -2.93 -19.15
N SER A 243 -18.25 -2.77 -20.28
CA SER A 243 -18.30 -3.72 -21.40
C SER A 243 -16.92 -4.06 -21.97
N ASP A 244 -16.03 -3.06 -22.08
CA ASP A 244 -14.66 -3.22 -22.55
C ASP A 244 -13.85 -4.11 -21.60
N MET A 245 -13.96 -3.86 -20.29
CA MET A 245 -13.29 -4.67 -19.27
C MET A 245 -13.84 -6.09 -19.17
N ASP A 246 -15.17 -6.23 -19.24
CA ASP A 246 -15.84 -7.54 -19.26
C ASP A 246 -15.42 -8.35 -20.50
N SER A 247 -15.24 -7.69 -21.66
CA SER A 247 -14.80 -8.33 -22.89
C SER A 247 -13.35 -8.81 -22.81
N PHE A 248 -12.46 -8.02 -22.20
CA PHE A 248 -11.08 -8.43 -21.93
C PHE A 248 -11.00 -9.69 -21.06
N TYR A 249 -11.73 -9.71 -19.94
CA TYR A 249 -11.73 -10.88 -19.06
C TYR A 249 -12.50 -12.07 -19.64
N LYS A 250 -13.56 -11.85 -20.43
CA LYS A 250 -14.23 -12.92 -21.18
C LYS A 250 -13.31 -13.56 -22.22
N PHE A 251 -12.47 -12.77 -22.90
CA PHE A 251 -11.44 -13.27 -23.79
C PHE A 251 -10.40 -14.11 -23.03
N LEU A 252 -9.88 -13.59 -21.92
CA LEU A 252 -8.87 -14.27 -21.12
C LEU A 252 -9.36 -15.58 -20.50
N LEU A 253 -10.59 -15.58 -19.94
CA LEU A 253 -11.21 -16.75 -19.32
C LEU A 253 -11.91 -17.68 -20.33
N GLY A 254 -11.91 -17.30 -21.61
CA GLY A 254 -12.58 -18.02 -22.69
C GLY A 254 -11.78 -19.20 -23.25
N ASP A 255 -12.33 -19.79 -24.31
CA ASP A 255 -11.83 -21.02 -24.95
C ASP A 255 -10.51 -20.83 -25.70
N GLY A 256 -10.15 -19.60 -26.05
CA GLY A 256 -8.87 -19.30 -26.69
C GLY A 256 -7.67 -19.37 -25.74
N ILE A 257 -7.88 -19.03 -24.46
CA ILE A 257 -6.78 -18.86 -23.49
C ILE A 257 -6.94 -19.82 -22.30
N ALA A 258 -7.86 -19.56 -21.35
CA ALA A 258 -7.95 -20.33 -20.12
C ALA A 258 -8.59 -21.72 -20.28
N LYS A 259 -9.57 -21.85 -21.19
CA LYS A 259 -10.32 -23.09 -21.44
C LYS A 259 -9.84 -23.87 -22.68
N ARG A 260 -8.74 -23.45 -23.30
CA ARG A 260 -8.17 -24.14 -24.46
C ARG A 260 -7.79 -25.58 -24.11
N SER A 261 -7.69 -26.43 -25.14
CA SER A 261 -7.15 -27.78 -25.01
C SER A 261 -5.80 -27.87 -25.71
N PRO A 262 -4.73 -28.29 -25.01
CA PRO A 262 -4.62 -28.57 -23.57
C PRO A 262 -4.77 -27.32 -22.67
N ALA A 263 -5.39 -27.48 -21.51
CA ALA A 263 -5.61 -26.39 -20.56
C ALA A 263 -4.29 -25.87 -19.97
N PRO A 264 -4.05 -24.55 -19.92
CA PRO A 264 -2.87 -24.00 -19.28
C PRO A 264 -2.92 -24.18 -17.76
N GLU A 265 -1.75 -24.34 -17.15
CA GLU A 265 -1.61 -24.30 -15.70
C GLU A 265 -2.00 -22.93 -15.16
N LEU A 266 -2.59 -22.90 -13.96
CA LEU A 266 -3.00 -21.67 -13.29
C LEU A 266 -1.86 -20.65 -13.21
N LYS A 267 -0.65 -21.12 -12.89
CA LYS A 267 0.55 -20.28 -12.79
C LYS A 267 0.86 -19.57 -14.11
N VAL A 268 0.70 -20.25 -15.25
CA VAL A 268 0.90 -19.66 -16.58
C VAL A 268 -0.13 -18.57 -16.84
N LEU A 269 -1.40 -18.81 -16.51
CA LEU A 269 -2.47 -17.83 -16.68
C LEU A 269 -2.25 -16.58 -15.82
N MET A 270 -1.90 -16.75 -14.54
CA MET A 270 -1.59 -15.66 -13.63
C MET A 270 -0.44 -14.79 -14.14
N PHE A 271 0.63 -15.41 -14.67
CA PHE A 271 1.75 -14.65 -15.24
C PHE A 271 1.38 -13.95 -16.54
N ALA A 272 0.66 -14.62 -17.44
CA ALA A 272 0.24 -14.04 -18.71
C ALA A 272 -0.67 -12.82 -18.50
N GLU A 273 -1.59 -12.91 -17.54
CA GLU A 273 -2.51 -11.82 -17.19
C GLU A 273 -1.77 -10.62 -16.60
N ARG A 274 -0.83 -10.83 -15.65
CA ARG A 274 0.01 -9.74 -15.14
C ARG A 274 0.93 -9.17 -16.23
N ALA A 275 1.45 -9.99 -17.13
CA ALA A 275 2.25 -9.51 -18.26
C ALA A 275 1.42 -8.68 -19.25
N ALA A 276 0.15 -9.02 -19.44
CA ALA A 276 -0.78 -8.24 -20.27
C ALA A 276 -1.00 -6.85 -19.66
N TRP A 277 -1.30 -6.77 -18.37
CA TRP A 277 -1.44 -5.48 -17.67
C TRP A 277 -0.18 -4.62 -17.67
N ARG A 278 1.00 -5.26 -17.60
CA ARG A 278 2.27 -4.53 -17.79
C ARG A 278 2.35 -3.89 -19.17
N LYS A 279 1.95 -4.60 -20.23
CA LYS A 279 1.92 -4.02 -21.59
C LYS A 279 0.89 -2.91 -21.74
N ILE A 280 -0.29 -3.08 -21.14
CA ILE A 280 -1.34 -2.05 -21.13
C ILE A 280 -0.81 -0.77 -20.47
N ALA A 281 -0.16 -0.89 -19.31
CA ALA A 281 0.43 0.26 -18.63
C ALA A 281 1.51 0.96 -19.48
N LEU A 282 2.33 0.18 -20.20
CA LEU A 282 3.33 0.74 -21.13
C LEU A 282 2.66 1.50 -22.31
N HIS A 283 1.64 0.92 -22.93
CA HIS A 283 0.88 1.59 -23.99
C HIS A 283 0.24 2.90 -23.50
N MET A 284 -0.29 2.92 -22.27
CA MET A 284 -0.84 4.14 -21.69
C MET A 284 0.20 5.21 -21.43
N HIS A 285 1.40 4.82 -20.98
CA HIS A 285 2.53 5.74 -20.85
C HIS A 285 2.99 6.30 -22.21
N GLU A 286 2.81 5.55 -23.30
CA GLU A 286 3.03 6.01 -24.67
C GLU A 286 1.89 6.92 -25.20
N GLY A 287 0.87 7.19 -24.39
CA GLY A 287 -0.25 8.09 -24.71
C GLY A 287 -1.46 7.41 -25.35
N LEU A 288 -1.50 6.07 -25.41
CA LEU A 288 -2.68 5.35 -25.87
C LEU A 288 -3.74 5.31 -24.77
N SER A 289 -5.00 5.36 -25.18
CA SER A 289 -6.11 5.25 -24.25
C SER A 289 -6.21 3.83 -23.67
N LEU A 290 -6.82 3.69 -22.50
CA LEU A 290 -6.93 2.40 -21.80
C LEU A 290 -7.71 1.38 -22.65
N LYS A 291 -8.82 1.80 -23.28
CA LYS A 291 -9.60 0.95 -24.19
C LYS A 291 -8.76 0.47 -25.37
N THR A 292 -8.11 1.40 -26.08
CA THR A 292 -7.23 1.06 -27.22
C THR A 292 -6.10 0.13 -26.80
N SER A 293 -5.57 0.31 -25.60
CA SER A 293 -4.48 -0.50 -25.05
C SER A 293 -4.93 -1.94 -24.76
N LEU A 294 -6.15 -2.13 -24.25
CA LEU A 294 -6.77 -3.45 -24.07
C LEU A 294 -6.93 -4.17 -25.42
N ASP A 295 -7.52 -3.51 -26.40
CA ASP A 295 -7.75 -4.06 -27.74
C ASP A 295 -6.44 -4.46 -28.43
N LYS A 296 -5.42 -3.61 -28.36
CA LYS A 296 -4.09 -3.90 -28.90
C LYS A 296 -3.45 -5.13 -28.28
N VAL A 297 -3.62 -5.34 -26.97
CA VAL A 297 -3.05 -6.51 -26.29
C VAL A 297 -3.86 -7.77 -26.61
N MET A 298 -5.19 -7.69 -26.69
CA MET A 298 -6.04 -8.82 -27.11
C MET A 298 -5.72 -9.27 -28.54
N ALA A 299 -5.56 -8.33 -29.47
CA ALA A 299 -5.24 -8.62 -30.87
C ALA A 299 -3.80 -9.13 -31.08
N ASN A 300 -2.91 -9.03 -30.07
CA ASN A 300 -1.51 -9.43 -30.19
C ASN A 300 -1.35 -10.95 -30.05
N SER A 301 -1.59 -11.67 -31.15
CA SER A 301 -1.47 -13.13 -31.21
C SER A 301 -0.07 -13.66 -30.83
N LEU A 302 1.00 -12.94 -31.19
CA LEU A 302 2.37 -13.30 -30.85
C LEU A 302 2.63 -13.24 -29.34
N PHE A 303 2.06 -12.23 -28.66
CA PHE A 303 2.15 -12.12 -27.22
C PHE A 303 1.51 -13.32 -26.52
N TRP A 304 0.28 -13.67 -26.89
CA TRP A 304 -0.43 -14.82 -26.29
C TRP A 304 0.22 -16.15 -26.64
N THR A 305 0.82 -16.25 -27.83
CA THR A 305 1.62 -17.42 -28.21
C THR A 305 2.80 -17.63 -27.28
N ARG A 306 3.56 -16.57 -27.01
CA ARG A 306 4.74 -16.62 -26.13
C ARG A 306 4.37 -16.83 -24.66
N GLU A 307 3.38 -16.09 -24.16
CA GLU A 307 3.05 -16.11 -22.74
C GLU A 307 2.22 -17.32 -22.31
N VAL A 308 1.41 -17.88 -23.22
CA VAL A 308 0.50 -19.00 -22.93
C VAL A 308 0.87 -20.22 -23.78
N TYR A 309 0.88 -20.12 -25.10
CA TYR A 309 0.88 -21.32 -25.95
C TYR A 309 2.18 -22.12 -25.89
N GLU A 310 3.33 -21.46 -25.97
CA GLU A 310 4.65 -22.10 -25.90
C GLU A 310 4.88 -22.74 -24.53
N ARG A 311 4.46 -22.08 -23.45
CA ARG A 311 4.62 -22.60 -22.07
C ARG A 311 3.80 -23.86 -21.84
N VAL A 312 2.60 -23.93 -22.42
CA VAL A 312 1.78 -25.14 -22.39
C VAL A 312 2.43 -26.28 -23.18
N SER A 313 2.99 -26.00 -24.35
CA SER A 313 3.70 -27.01 -25.15
C SER A 313 4.91 -27.59 -24.41
N LEU A 314 5.69 -26.75 -23.71
CA LEU A 314 6.84 -27.18 -22.92
C LEU A 314 6.42 -28.04 -21.72
N ALA A 315 5.35 -27.66 -21.02
CA ALA A 315 4.81 -28.46 -19.91
C ALA A 315 4.38 -29.86 -20.38
N GLN A 316 3.75 -29.96 -21.55
CA GLN A 316 3.36 -31.26 -22.12
C GLN A 316 4.57 -32.12 -22.54
N LYS A 317 5.63 -31.51 -23.08
CA LYS A 317 6.86 -32.23 -23.42
C LYS A 317 7.52 -32.81 -22.18
N ALA A 318 7.61 -32.04 -21.10
CA ALA A 318 8.16 -32.50 -19.82
C ALA A 318 7.38 -33.70 -19.25
N VAL A 319 6.04 -33.64 -19.27
CA VAL A 319 5.20 -34.76 -18.80
C VAL A 319 5.35 -36.02 -19.67
N LYS A 320 5.49 -35.88 -20.99
CA LYS A 320 5.72 -37.03 -21.88
C LYS A 320 7.09 -37.67 -21.70
N GLU A 321 8.13 -36.89 -21.37
CA GLU A 321 9.47 -37.43 -21.13
C GLU A 321 9.56 -38.17 -19.78
N ASP A 322 8.92 -37.67 -18.73
CA ASP A 322 8.85 -38.35 -17.43
C ASP A 322 8.08 -39.68 -17.48
N LEU A 323 7.06 -39.78 -18.34
CA LEU A 323 6.31 -41.02 -18.57
C LEU A 323 7.06 -42.05 -19.43
N LYS A 324 8.04 -41.61 -20.23
CA LYS A 324 8.83 -42.49 -21.11
C LYS A 324 10.10 -43.04 -20.43
N GLY A 325 10.47 -42.52 -19.26
CA GLY A 325 11.67 -42.93 -18.49
C GLY A 325 11.49 -44.08 -17.50
N LYS A 326 10.25 -44.51 -17.19
CA LYS A 326 9.98 -45.63 -16.26
C LYS A 326 9.65 -46.92 -17.00
N GLY A 327 10.64 -47.54 -17.62
CA GLY A 327 10.43 -48.89 -18.17
C GLY A 327 11.62 -49.49 -18.90
N LYS A 328 12.53 -50.12 -18.15
CA LYS A 328 13.16 -51.44 -18.40
C LYS A 328 14.50 -51.56 -17.66
N GLY A 329 14.57 -52.53 -16.75
CA GLY A 329 15.80 -52.91 -16.07
C GLY A 329 15.55 -53.66 -14.76
N LYS A 330 14.97 -54.87 -14.83
CA LYS A 330 14.95 -55.83 -13.72
C LYS A 330 16.08 -56.85 -13.94
N ALA A 331 16.88 -57.07 -12.90
CA ALA A 331 17.46 -58.37 -12.45
C ALA A 331 18.99 -58.37 -12.19
N LYS A 332 19.34 -59.08 -11.10
CA LYS A 332 20.64 -59.37 -10.45
C LYS A 332 21.25 -58.24 -9.61
N ALA A 333 21.59 -58.41 -8.33
CA ALA A 333 21.68 -59.60 -7.49
C ALA A 333 21.48 -59.24 -6.01
N GLU A 334 20.90 -60.20 -5.30
CA GLU A 334 20.77 -60.32 -3.86
C GLU A 334 22.09 -60.81 -3.27
N ALA A 335 22.64 -60.12 -2.25
CA ALA A 335 23.39 -60.76 -1.16
C ALA A 335 23.84 -59.73 -0.09
N ALA A 336 23.54 -60.07 1.16
CA ALA A 336 24.22 -59.67 2.39
C ALA A 336 23.96 -58.26 2.94
N ALA A 337 22.77 -58.11 3.52
CA ALA A 337 22.59 -57.35 4.74
C ALA A 337 23.25 -58.10 5.92
N ALA A 338 24.24 -57.50 6.57
CA ALA A 338 24.52 -57.68 8.01
C ALA A 338 25.66 -56.76 8.45
N ALA A 339 25.34 -55.60 9.03
CA ALA A 339 25.90 -55.16 10.32
C ALA A 339 25.43 -53.75 10.68
N ARG A 340 24.40 -53.73 11.54
CA ARG A 340 24.23 -52.85 12.71
C ARG A 340 24.24 -51.33 12.46
N ALA A 341 23.07 -50.72 12.38
CA ALA A 341 22.27 -50.26 13.53
C ALA A 341 22.88 -49.05 14.26
N ARG A 342 22.26 -47.90 14.06
CA ARG A 342 21.71 -47.07 15.15
C ARG A 342 20.71 -46.06 14.60
N SER A 343 19.51 -46.10 15.18
CA SER A 343 18.40 -45.19 14.95
C SER A 343 18.76 -43.75 15.30
N ARG A 344 18.23 -42.79 14.55
CA ARG A 344 17.39 -41.68 15.06
C ARG A 344 16.99 -40.74 13.92
N THR A 345 15.68 -40.59 13.72
CA THR A 345 15.03 -39.38 13.17
C THR A 345 15.54 -38.13 13.90
N PRO A 346 15.66 -36.93 13.29
CA PRO A 346 14.45 -36.12 13.04
C PRO A 346 14.50 -35.04 11.92
N THR A 347 13.28 -34.60 11.59
CA THR A 347 12.85 -33.23 11.18
C THR A 347 13.13 -32.67 9.77
N PRO A 348 12.14 -31.95 9.20
CA PRO A 348 12.20 -31.31 7.90
C PRO A 348 12.75 -29.87 7.99
N GLY A 349 13.59 -29.50 7.04
CA GLY A 349 14.19 -28.15 6.89
C GLY A 349 14.63 -27.90 5.44
N PRO A 350 14.79 -26.63 5.03
CA PRO A 350 13.96 -26.05 3.97
C PRO A 350 14.52 -26.14 2.55
N ALA A 351 13.57 -26.16 1.62
CA ALA A 351 13.59 -25.76 0.20
C ALA A 351 14.96 -25.47 -0.43
N ALA A 352 15.36 -26.38 -1.33
CA ALA A 352 16.32 -26.12 -2.38
C ALA A 352 15.81 -24.99 -3.28
N ALA A 353 16.37 -23.79 -3.12
CA ALA A 353 16.14 -22.65 -3.98
C ALA A 353 17.32 -22.48 -4.96
N GLY A 354 17.03 -22.61 -6.26
CA GLY A 354 17.71 -21.93 -7.37
C GLY A 354 19.19 -22.29 -7.62
N GLY A 355 19.41 -23.27 -8.50
CA GLY A 355 20.72 -23.76 -8.90
C GLY A 355 21.58 -22.74 -9.64
N GLY A 356 22.72 -22.37 -9.05
CA GLY A 356 23.95 -22.28 -9.83
C GLY A 356 24.49 -23.70 -10.00
N LYS A 357 24.89 -24.07 -11.22
CA LYS A 357 25.40 -25.42 -11.49
C LYS A 357 26.69 -25.61 -10.70
N TRP A 358 26.68 -26.53 -9.73
CA TRP A 358 27.88 -26.92 -8.99
C TRP A 358 28.88 -27.53 -9.98
N PRO A 359 30.11 -27.02 -10.09
CA PRO A 359 31.11 -27.57 -11.00
C PRO A 359 31.38 -29.05 -10.71
N ALA A 360 31.52 -29.87 -11.75
CA ALA A 360 31.77 -31.31 -11.60
C ALA A 360 33.15 -31.62 -10.99
N GLU A 361 34.09 -30.68 -11.12
CA GLU A 361 35.45 -30.76 -10.60
C GLU A 361 35.54 -30.39 -9.10
N TRP A 362 34.40 -30.11 -8.45
CA TRP A 362 34.34 -29.72 -7.04
C TRP A 362 33.61 -30.80 -6.22
N ALA A 363 34.22 -31.17 -5.09
CA ALA A 363 33.64 -32.12 -4.15
C ALA A 363 32.40 -31.55 -3.45
N ASP A 364 31.40 -32.40 -3.17
CA ASP A 364 30.20 -32.00 -2.43
C ASP A 364 30.42 -31.95 -0.91
N ALA A 365 31.42 -32.67 -0.38
CA ALA A 365 31.75 -32.72 1.05
C ALA A 365 33.26 -32.79 1.31
N ASN A 366 33.69 -32.29 2.46
CA ASN A 366 35.08 -32.39 2.89
C ASN A 366 35.41 -33.80 3.43
N ALA A 367 36.70 -34.05 3.74
CA ALA A 367 37.16 -35.33 4.28
C ALA A 367 36.51 -35.73 5.62
N LYS A 368 35.85 -34.80 6.33
CA LYS A 368 35.11 -35.05 7.58
C LYS A 368 33.61 -35.27 7.34
N GLY A 369 33.16 -35.36 6.09
CA GLY A 369 31.75 -35.54 5.72
C GLY A 369 30.90 -34.28 5.83
N GLN A 370 31.48 -33.11 6.11
CA GLN A 370 30.75 -31.84 6.15
C GLN A 370 30.57 -31.29 4.73
N GLN A 371 29.32 -31.03 4.34
CA GLN A 371 29.00 -30.48 3.02
C GLN A 371 29.60 -29.08 2.82
N PHE A 372 30.07 -28.81 1.60
CA PHE A 372 30.52 -27.47 1.23
C PHE A 372 29.36 -26.51 1.03
N CYS A 373 29.56 -25.25 1.39
CA CYS A 373 28.54 -24.23 1.24
C CYS A 373 28.47 -23.73 -0.21
N LYS A 374 27.47 -24.19 -0.96
CA LYS A 374 27.25 -23.73 -2.35
C LYS A 374 27.04 -22.23 -2.44
N ASN A 375 26.35 -21.64 -1.47
CA ASN A 375 26.14 -20.20 -1.41
C ASN A 375 27.41 -19.41 -1.07
N PHE A 376 28.42 -19.99 -0.41
CA PHE A 376 29.67 -19.29 -0.15
C PHE A 376 30.54 -19.22 -1.41
N HIS A 377 30.55 -20.28 -2.21
CA HIS A 377 31.40 -20.40 -3.40
C HIS A 377 30.74 -19.91 -4.69
N LEU A 378 29.41 -19.85 -4.75
CA LEU A 378 28.68 -19.42 -5.95
C LEU A 378 27.88 -18.13 -5.76
N ARG A 379 27.64 -17.68 -4.51
CA ARG A 379 26.75 -16.55 -4.18
C ARG A 379 27.23 -15.83 -2.90
N THR A 380 26.29 -15.23 -2.17
CA THR A 380 26.51 -14.62 -0.85
C THR A 380 26.05 -15.59 0.25
N CYS A 381 26.92 -15.86 1.22
CA CYS A 381 26.60 -16.70 2.37
C CYS A 381 26.72 -15.92 3.68
N ALA A 382 25.74 -16.09 4.58
CA ALA A 382 25.88 -15.65 5.96
C ALA A 382 26.99 -16.46 6.66
N ILE A 383 27.83 -15.79 7.45
CA ILE A 383 29.08 -16.36 8.02
C ILE A 383 28.86 -17.61 8.89
N LYS A 384 27.64 -17.86 9.39
CA LYS A 384 27.27 -19.00 10.26
C LYS A 384 26.28 -19.98 9.61
N CYS A 385 26.55 -20.46 8.40
CA CYS A 385 25.64 -21.38 7.70
C CYS A 385 25.78 -22.87 8.08
N GLY A 386 26.67 -23.22 9.01
CA GLY A 386 26.91 -24.61 9.46
C GLY A 386 27.60 -25.52 8.44
N ARG A 387 27.90 -25.02 7.23
CA ARG A 387 28.58 -25.75 6.14
C ARG A 387 30.03 -25.31 6.01
N SER A 388 30.85 -26.14 5.35
CA SER A 388 32.26 -25.83 5.12
C SER A 388 32.40 -24.68 4.12
N HIS A 389 33.15 -23.64 4.50
CA HIS A 389 33.57 -22.55 3.61
C HIS A 389 34.98 -22.79 3.03
N ASN A 390 35.52 -24.00 3.20
CA ASN A 390 36.83 -24.34 2.68
C ASN A 390 36.79 -24.64 1.18
N CYS A 391 37.96 -24.66 0.53
CA CYS A 391 38.08 -24.96 -0.89
C CYS A 391 37.55 -26.38 -1.26
N PRO A 392 36.60 -26.52 -2.21
CA PRO A 392 36.01 -27.79 -2.61
C PRO A 392 36.74 -28.48 -3.78
N VAL A 393 37.82 -27.90 -4.32
CA VAL A 393 38.52 -28.39 -5.53
C VAL A 393 39.25 -29.73 -5.26
N TYR A 394 39.21 -30.65 -6.22
CA TYR A 394 40.02 -31.87 -6.19
C TYR A 394 41.49 -31.60 -6.50
N LYS A 395 42.41 -32.19 -5.74
CA LYS A 395 43.84 -32.26 -6.07
C LYS A 395 44.05 -33.26 -7.22
N LYS A 396 45.20 -33.18 -7.88
CA LYS A 396 45.61 -34.15 -8.93
C LYS A 396 45.62 -35.60 -8.43
N ASP A 397 45.79 -35.81 -7.13
CA ASP A 397 45.79 -37.12 -6.47
C ASP A 397 44.36 -37.61 -6.11
N GLY A 398 43.31 -36.91 -6.54
CA GLY A 398 41.90 -37.26 -6.28
C GLY A 398 41.38 -36.88 -4.87
N ALA A 399 42.24 -36.42 -3.97
CA ALA A 399 41.85 -35.92 -2.65
C ALA A 399 41.30 -34.49 -2.71
N VAL A 400 40.35 -34.14 -1.84
CA VAL A 400 39.80 -32.76 -1.77
C VAL A 400 40.81 -31.81 -1.13
N CYS A 401 41.01 -30.62 -1.71
CA CYS A 401 41.93 -29.61 -1.22
C CYS A 401 41.64 -29.19 0.23
N ASN A 402 40.42 -28.69 0.49
CA ASN A 402 39.94 -28.30 1.82
C ASN A 402 40.83 -27.25 2.55
N ASP A 403 41.73 -26.56 1.83
CA ASP A 403 42.65 -25.56 2.41
C ASP A 403 42.00 -24.18 2.58
N GLY A 404 41.57 -23.89 3.81
CA GLY A 404 41.16 -22.56 4.27
C GLY A 404 40.02 -21.90 3.49
N LYS A 405 39.63 -20.68 3.91
CA LYS A 405 38.58 -19.87 3.27
C LYS A 405 39.08 -19.21 1.97
N ARG A 406 39.69 -19.97 1.06
CA ARG A 406 40.11 -19.47 -0.26
C ARG A 406 39.01 -19.73 -1.30
N HIS A 407 38.90 -18.80 -2.24
CA HIS A 407 37.98 -18.96 -3.37
C HIS A 407 38.53 -20.05 -4.33
N PRO A 408 37.68 -20.93 -4.88
CA PRO A 408 38.12 -22.06 -5.73
C PRO A 408 38.97 -21.62 -6.93
N ALA A 409 38.67 -20.46 -7.52
CA ALA A 409 39.42 -19.89 -8.65
C ALA A 409 40.87 -19.47 -8.32
N THR A 410 41.26 -19.47 -7.05
CA THR A 410 42.61 -19.12 -6.57
C THR A 410 43.35 -20.34 -6.03
N CYS A 411 42.83 -21.56 -6.26
CA CYS A 411 43.45 -22.78 -5.78
C CYS A 411 44.60 -23.18 -6.71
N PRO A 412 45.79 -23.51 -6.19
CA PRO A 412 46.89 -24.03 -7.02
C PRO A 412 46.60 -25.42 -7.63
N HIS A 413 45.46 -26.02 -7.28
CA HIS A 413 44.99 -27.29 -7.79
C HIS A 413 43.77 -27.16 -8.74
N SER A 414 43.26 -25.95 -9.00
CA SER A 414 42.14 -25.72 -9.92
C SER A 414 42.53 -25.82 -11.38
#